data_AF-A0A4Y3WEP4-F1
#
_entry.id   AF-A0A4Y3WEP4-F1
#
_cell.length_a   1.000
_cell.length_b   1.000
_cell.length_c   1.000
_cell.angle_alpha   90.00
_cell.angle_beta   90.00
_cell.angle_gamma   90.00
#
_symmetry.space_group_name_H-M   'P 1'
#
loop_
_entity.id
_entity.type
_entity.pdbx_description
1 polymer ?
#
loop_
_entity_poly.entity_id
_entity_poly.type
_entity_poly.pdbx_seq_one_letter_code
_entity_poly.pdbx_strand_id
1 'polypeptide(L)' 'MDELKADVRSKVDAIVANTKQEDMKSLRKTIDATPEAVSALTAKGRNSAQVVAINIDQNGVLTMFTKVT' A
#
# COMPACT_ATOMS: atom_id res chain seq x y z
N MET A 1 19.69 14.33 7.54
CA MET A 1 18.28 14.63 7.23
C MET A 1 18.30 15.09 5.77
N ASP A 2 18.20 14.21 4.77
CA ASP A 2 16.92 13.90 4.11
C ASP A 2 17.07 12.80 3.01
N GLU A 3 18.14 12.00 3.05
CA GLU A 3 18.46 11.08 1.94
C GLU A 3 17.71 9.73 2.01
N LEU A 4 17.12 9.39 3.17
CA LEU A 4 16.36 8.15 3.35
C LEU A 4 14.99 8.16 2.65
N LYS A 5 14.56 9.31 2.12
CA LYS A 5 13.23 9.46 1.52
C LYS A 5 13.21 9.16 0.04
N ALA A 6 14.29 9.41 -0.70
CA ALA A 6 14.32 9.27 -2.15
C ALA A 6 14.32 7.81 -2.61
N ASP A 7 15.13 6.95 -1.99
CA ASP A 7 15.23 5.53 -2.36
C ASP A 7 13.92 4.78 -2.11
N VAL A 8 13.30 5.05 -0.95
CA VAL A 8 11.99 4.50 -0.60
C VAL A 8 10.92 5.01 -1.56
N ARG A 9 10.97 6.28 -1.96
CA ARG A 9 10.02 6.86 -2.90
C ARG A 9 10.17 6.27 -4.30
N SER A 10 11.39 6.04 -4.79
CA SER A 10 11.65 5.35 -6.05
C SER A 10 11.18 3.90 -6.04
N LYS A 11 11.33 3.18 -4.93
CA LYS A 11 10.75 1.84 -4.77
C LYS A 11 9.23 1.88 -4.77
N VAL A 12 8.62 2.85 -4.09
CA VAL A 12 7.17 3.05 -4.11
C VAL A 12 6.69 3.39 -5.53
N ASP A 13 7.37 4.29 -6.24
CA ASP A 13 7.04 4.65 -7.63
C ASP A 13 7.18 3.47 -8.59
N ALA A 14 8.20 2.62 -8.44
CA ALA A 14 8.39 1.42 -9.26
C ALA A 14 7.30 0.36 -9.02
N ILE A 15 6.84 0.22 -7.77
CA ILE A 15 5.72 -0.66 -7.39
C ILE A 15 4.40 -0.09 -7.95
N VAL A 16 4.20 1.22 -7.86
CA VAL A 16 3.04 1.93 -8.45
C VAL A 16 3.05 1.80 -9.97
N ALA A 17 4.20 1.91 -10.61
CA ALA A 17 4.34 1.83 -12.07
C ALA A 17 4.09 0.40 -12.60
N ASN A 18 4.47 -0.63 -11.82
CA ASN A 18 4.15 -2.02 -12.17
C ASN A 18 2.68 -2.38 -11.90
N THR A 19 2.03 -1.69 -10.97
CA THR A 19 0.64 -1.99 -10.59
C THR A 19 -0.31 -1.06 -11.32
N LYS A 20 -1.02 -1.57 -12.34
CA LYS A 20 -1.96 -0.73 -13.11
C LYS A 20 -3.04 -0.20 -12.16
N GLN A 21 -3.58 1.00 -12.43
CA GLN A 21 -4.63 1.61 -11.59
C GLN A 21 -5.84 0.69 -11.38
N GLU A 22 -6.16 -0.14 -12.37
CA GLU A 22 -7.22 -1.14 -12.30
C GLU A 22 -6.91 -2.26 -11.29
N ASP A 23 -5.67 -2.78 -11.30
CA ASP A 23 -5.18 -3.72 -10.29
C ASP A 23 -5.23 -3.10 -8.88
N MET A 24 -4.89 -1.81 -8.77
CA MET A 24 -4.94 -1.07 -7.50
C MET A 24 -6.38 -0.88 -7.01
N LYS A 25 -7.33 -0.68 -7.92
CA LYS A 25 -8.76 -0.55 -7.57
C LYS A 25 -9.33 -1.89 -7.10
N SER A 26 -9.01 -2.97 -7.81
CA SER A 26 -9.38 -4.33 -7.42
C SER A 26 -8.76 -4.71 -6.08
N LEU A 27 -7.49 -4.38 -5.86
CA LEU A 27 -6.82 -4.61 -4.59
C LEU A 27 -7.47 -3.84 -3.44
N ARG A 28 -7.77 -2.55 -3.62
CA ARG A 28 -8.48 -1.77 -2.58
C ARG A 28 -9.83 -2.38 -2.25
N LYS A 29 -10.55 -2.89 -3.24
CA LYS A 29 -11.83 -3.59 -3.06
C LYS A 29 -11.65 -4.90 -2.30
N THR A 30 -10.60 -5.67 -2.58
CA THR A 30 -10.26 -6.88 -1.83
C THR A 30 -9.86 -6.57 -0.39
N ILE A 31 -9.10 -5.49 -0.16
CA ILE A 31 -8.76 -5.00 1.18
C ILE A 31 -10.04 -4.61 1.92
N ASP A 32 -10.95 -3.88 1.29
CA ASP A 32 -12.24 -3.47 1.86
C ASP A 32 -13.13 -4.69 2.19
N ALA A 33 -13.10 -5.71 1.34
CA ALA A 33 -13.77 -6.98 1.56
C ALA A 33 -13.09 -7.86 2.63
N THR A 34 -11.88 -7.50 3.07
CA THR A 34 -11.11 -8.23 4.09
C THR A 34 -11.15 -7.46 5.42
N PRO A 35 -12.06 -7.80 6.35
CA PRO A 35 -12.26 -7.03 7.58
C PRO A 35 -11.02 -6.95 8.47
N GLU A 36 -10.13 -7.95 8.44
CA GLU A 36 -8.85 -7.93 9.16
C GLU A 36 -7.89 -6.87 8.61
N ALA A 37 -7.83 -6.72 7.27
CA ALA A 37 -7.01 -5.72 6.62
C ALA A 37 -7.55 -4.30 6.87
N VAL A 38 -8.87 -4.13 6.79
CA VAL A 38 -9.53 -2.85 7.14
C VAL A 38 -9.29 -2.52 8.60
N SER A 39 -9.41 -3.49 9.51
CA SER A 39 -9.17 -3.28 10.94
C SER A 39 -7.72 -2.89 11.21
N ALA A 40 -6.75 -3.52 10.55
CA ALA A 40 -5.33 -3.17 10.67
C ALA A 40 -5.04 -1.75 10.18
N LEU A 41 -5.64 -1.34 9.06
CA LEU A 41 -5.54 0.03 8.55
C LEU A 41 -6.22 1.02 9.51
N THR A 42 -7.43 0.71 9.97
CA THR A 42 -8.22 1.56 10.87
C THR A 42 -7.55 1.71 12.23
N ALA A 43 -6.93 0.66 12.77
CA ALA A 43 -6.13 0.71 14.00
C ALA A 43 -4.92 1.65 13.88
N LYS A 44 -4.46 1.94 12.66
CA LYS A 44 -3.42 2.92 12.35
C LYS A 44 -3.99 4.27 11.89
N GLY A 45 -5.31 4.46 11.94
CA GLY A 45 -6.00 5.67 11.48
C GLY A 45 -5.97 5.85 9.95
N ARG A 46 -5.88 4.74 9.20
CA ARG A 46 -5.78 4.70 7.74
C ARG A 46 -6.97 3.98 7.12
N ASN A 47 -7.20 4.20 5.83
CA ASN A 47 -8.20 3.47 5.04
C ASN A 47 -7.61 2.89 3.74
N SER A 48 -8.36 2.01 3.09
CA SER A 48 -7.99 1.36 1.82
C SER A 48 -7.77 2.38 0.69
N ALA A 49 -8.49 3.50 0.67
CA ALA A 49 -8.33 4.57 -0.32
C ALA A 49 -6.96 5.28 -0.22
N GLN A 50 -6.36 5.31 0.97
CA GLN A 50 -5.04 5.88 1.20
C GLN A 50 -3.90 4.94 0.82
N VAL A 51 -4.17 3.66 0.54
CA VAL A 51 -3.16 2.71 0.06
C VAL A 51 -2.72 3.14 -1.33
N VAL A 52 -1.44 3.43 -1.49
CA VAL A 52 -0.82 3.85 -2.75
C VAL A 52 0.08 2.78 -3.33
N ALA A 53 0.62 1.88 -2.51
CA ALA A 53 1.42 0.76 -2.96
C ALA A 53 1.27 -0.42 -2.00
N ILE A 54 1.57 -1.62 -2.49
CA ILE A 54 1.72 -2.81 -1.67
C ILE A 54 2.97 -3.57 -2.07
N ASN A 55 3.59 -4.25 -1.13
CA ASN A 55 4.70 -5.15 -1.39
C ASN A 55 4.38 -6.48 -0.72
N ILE A 56 4.57 -7.58 -1.44
CA ILE A 56 4.52 -8.92 -0.86
C ILE A 56 5.94 -9.47 -0.94
N ASP A 57 6.53 -9.73 0.21
CA ASP A 57 7.88 -10.30 0.30
C ASP A 57 7.87 -11.79 -0.08
N GLN A 58 9.05 -12.38 -0.33
CA GLN A 58 9.22 -13.81 -0.60
C GLN A 58 8.67 -14.72 0.52
N ASN A 59 8.52 -14.20 1.73
CA ASN A 59 7.89 -14.88 2.86
C ASN A 59 6.35 -14.77 2.87
N GLY A 60 5.74 -14.15 1.87
CA GLY A 60 4.28 -13.94 1.78
C GLY A 60 3.76 -12.80 2.67
N VAL A 61 4.65 -11.97 3.21
CA VAL A 61 4.25 -10.85 4.08
C VAL A 61 3.78 -9.67 3.24
N LEU A 62 2.50 -9.31 3.39
CA LEU A 62 1.91 -8.15 2.74
C LEU A 62 2.19 -6.87 3.53
N THR A 63 2.97 -5.97 2.94
CA THR A 63 3.23 -4.62 3.42
C THR A 63 2.42 -3.63 2.60
N MET A 64 1.66 -2.76 3.26
CA MET A 64 0.88 -1.71 2.60
C MET A 64 1.49 -0.33 2.87
N PHE A 65 1.63 0.46 1.83
CA PHE A 65 2.08 1.84 1.90
C PHE A 65 0.88 2.76 1.78
N THR A 66 0.61 3.55 2.82
CA THR A 66 -0.48 4.53 2.83
C THR A 66 0.08 5.95 2.75
N LYS A 67 -0.48 6.78 1.88
CA LYS A 67 -0.18 8.20 1.84
C LYS A 67 -1.15 8.96 2.75
N VAL A 68 -0.62 9.80 3.63
CA VAL A 68 -1.42 10.83 4.31
C VAL A 68 -1.72 11.89 3.26
N THR A 69 -2.99 12.07 2.94
CA THR A 69 -3.46 13.21 2.17
C THR A 69 -3.47 14.44 3.06
#